data_AF-A0A935CEH1-F1
#
_entry.id   AF-A0A935CEH1-F1
#
_cell.length_a   1.000
_cell.length_b   1.000
_cell.length_c   1.000
_cell.angle_alpha   90.00
_cell.angle_beta   90.00
_cell.angle_gamma   90.00
#
_symmetry.space_group_name_H-M   'P 1'
#
loop_
_entity.id
_entity.type
_entity.pdbx_description
1 polymer ?
#
loop_
_entity_poly.entity_id
_entity_poly.type
_entity_poly.pdbx_seq_one_letter_code
_entity_poly.pdbx_strand_id
1 'polypeptide(L)'
;MFNNLSDRLTATFRNLRGKGRLTEHDINATLRDIRMALLDADVALPVVKAFVAAIRERALGAEVSQALNPGQQVVKIVNEELVTILGGQTRPLNLAKNPPTVIMLAGLQGSGKTTLAGKLGYWLKEQGHTPMLVAADLQRPNAVTQLEVVGQRAGVPVYAPERGNVAGHDAVGGAGEGTRSYGDPVKVADDGIQYAIARQHDVVIVDTAGRLAVDADLMAQAKDIRAAISPDEVLFVIDAMIGQAAVETAQAFQEGVGFTGVVLSKLDGDARGGAALSIAHVTGRPILFSSIGEGVKDFEVFHPDRMASRILDLGDVLTLIEQAERAFDKQHADEMARKFLAEEDFTFDDFLEQMAAIKRMGNFKSMLGMLPGMQQMRAQLDAFDEKEFDRVEAMVRSMTPFERSHPKTINGSRRQRIARGSGMQVSDVNQLLERFTQAQKMMKSLARGGGPGLPGMPGMPGMRKGKAAPPPRKKAKSGNPAKRAAEERALADRATTGRQEAAGRAFGMPPGAGGASGAPGAADLDPSKLPPGFEKFLGR
;
A
#
# COMPACT_ATOMS: atom_id res chain seq x y z
N MET A 1 5.01 8.69 -16.41
CA MET A 1 5.35 9.81 -15.50
C MET A 1 6.60 9.54 -14.67
N PHE A 2 6.88 8.32 -14.19
CA PHE A 2 8.14 7.98 -13.51
C PHE A 2 9.04 7.01 -14.30
N ASN A 3 8.70 6.77 -15.58
CA ASN A 3 9.14 5.60 -16.33
C ASN A 3 10.67 5.43 -16.35
N ASN A 4 11.46 6.50 -16.48
CA ASN A 4 12.93 6.38 -16.46
C ASN A 4 13.50 5.93 -15.11
N LEU A 5 12.95 6.41 -13.99
CA LEU A 5 13.34 5.97 -12.66
C LEU A 5 12.86 4.53 -12.42
N SER A 6 11.61 4.26 -12.78
CA SER A 6 10.99 2.93 -12.67
C SER A 6 11.73 1.87 -13.49
N ASP A 7 12.10 2.17 -14.73
CA ASP A 7 12.79 1.26 -15.64
C ASP A 7 14.18 0.89 -15.11
N ARG A 8 14.92 1.90 -14.60
CA ARG A 8 16.24 1.68 -14.02
C ARG A 8 16.17 0.88 -12.72
N LEU A 9 15.27 1.26 -11.81
CA LEU A 9 15.07 0.51 -10.56
C LEU A 9 14.62 -0.92 -10.85
N THR A 10 13.68 -1.11 -11.78
CA THR A 10 13.22 -2.43 -12.22
C THR A 10 14.36 -3.27 -12.80
N ALA A 11 15.23 -2.69 -13.63
CA ALA A 11 16.40 -3.37 -14.15
C ALA A 11 17.35 -3.81 -13.03
N THR A 12 17.60 -2.93 -12.05
CA THR A 12 18.41 -3.24 -10.86
C THR A 12 17.81 -4.40 -10.07
N PHE A 13 16.49 -4.43 -9.87
CA PHE A 13 15.82 -5.50 -9.12
C PHE A 13 15.71 -6.83 -9.86
N ARG A 14 15.62 -6.84 -11.20
CA ARG A 14 15.67 -8.09 -11.98
C ARG A 14 16.97 -8.84 -11.75
N ASN A 15 18.10 -8.13 -11.68
CA ASN A 15 19.41 -8.72 -11.42
C ASN A 15 19.52 -9.35 -10.02
N LEU A 16 18.79 -8.81 -9.03
CA LEU A 16 18.74 -9.37 -7.67
C LEU A 16 17.87 -10.62 -7.56
N ARG A 17 16.77 -10.72 -8.31
CA ARG A 17 15.85 -11.89 -8.24
C ARG A 17 16.50 -13.20 -8.68
N GLY A 18 17.50 -13.16 -9.55
CA GLY A 18 18.19 -14.36 -10.03
C GLY A 18 19.18 -14.97 -9.04
N LYS A 19 19.50 -14.29 -7.94
CA LYS A 19 20.53 -14.72 -6.99
C LYS A 19 19.91 -15.36 -5.75
N GLY A 20 20.30 -16.61 -5.46
CA GLY A 20 19.79 -17.36 -4.31
C GLY A 20 20.26 -16.85 -2.94
N ARG A 21 21.49 -16.29 -2.87
CA ARG A 21 22.01 -15.61 -1.68
C ARG A 21 22.71 -14.33 -2.11
N LEU A 22 22.39 -13.22 -1.46
CA LEU A 22 23.05 -11.94 -1.72
C LEU A 22 24.29 -11.81 -0.84
N THR A 23 25.39 -11.37 -1.46
CA THR A 23 26.58 -10.92 -0.75
C THR A 23 26.49 -9.44 -0.45
N GLU A 24 27.27 -8.97 0.51
CA GLU A 24 27.42 -7.53 0.77
C GLU A 24 27.87 -6.76 -0.50
N HIS A 25 28.66 -7.40 -1.36
CA HIS A 25 29.06 -6.82 -2.64
C HIS A 25 27.84 -6.61 -3.57
N ASP A 26 26.93 -7.58 -3.65
CA ASP A 26 25.71 -7.48 -4.45
C ASP A 26 24.81 -6.34 -3.97
N ILE A 27 24.61 -6.24 -2.65
CA ILE A 27 23.82 -5.17 -2.03
C ILE A 27 24.44 -3.81 -2.36
N ASN A 28 25.75 -3.66 -2.19
CA ASN A 28 26.45 -2.41 -2.48
C ASN A 28 26.39 -2.02 -3.97
N ALA A 29 26.43 -2.98 -4.88
CA ALA A 29 26.25 -2.73 -6.31
C ALA A 29 24.84 -2.21 -6.61
N THR A 30 23.80 -2.87 -6.09
CA THR A 30 22.41 -2.40 -6.22
C THR A 30 22.21 -1.01 -5.65
N LEU A 31 22.75 -0.73 -4.46
CA LEU A 31 22.66 0.60 -3.85
C LEU A 31 23.34 1.69 -4.68
N ARG A 32 24.41 1.35 -5.42
CA ARG A 32 25.05 2.28 -6.35
C ARG A 32 24.15 2.57 -7.54
N ASP A 33 23.49 1.58 -8.10
CA ASP A 33 22.56 1.75 -9.22
C ASP A 33 21.34 2.57 -8.80
N ILE A 34 20.76 2.28 -7.63
CA ILE A 34 19.66 3.05 -7.03
C ILE A 34 20.09 4.52 -6.85
N ARG A 35 21.29 4.76 -6.32
CA ARG A 35 21.84 6.11 -6.15
C ARG A 35 21.92 6.86 -7.47
N MET A 36 22.43 6.21 -8.52
CA MET A 36 22.54 6.82 -9.85
C MET A 36 21.16 7.11 -10.44
N ALA A 37 20.21 6.17 -10.30
CA ALA A 37 18.85 6.36 -10.78
C ALA A 37 18.14 7.57 -10.11
N LEU A 38 18.33 7.74 -8.80
CA LEU A 38 17.76 8.88 -8.07
C LEU A 38 18.42 10.21 -8.43
N LEU A 39 19.74 10.23 -8.63
CA LEU A 39 20.45 11.44 -9.07
C LEU A 39 20.05 11.83 -10.50
N ASP A 40 19.91 10.87 -11.41
CA ASP A 40 19.43 11.12 -12.77
C ASP A 40 17.97 11.60 -12.79
N ALA A 41 17.20 11.24 -11.74
CA ALA A 41 15.86 11.75 -11.49
C ALA A 41 15.83 13.14 -10.81
N ASP A 42 16.97 13.83 -10.73
CA ASP A 42 17.15 15.15 -10.10
C ASP A 42 16.75 15.20 -8.61
N VAL A 43 16.83 14.07 -7.90
CA VAL A 43 16.71 14.04 -6.43
C VAL A 43 17.91 14.74 -5.81
N ALA A 44 17.68 15.53 -4.76
CA ALA A 44 18.75 16.25 -4.07
C ALA A 44 19.77 15.28 -3.45
N LEU A 45 21.06 15.55 -3.67
CA LEU A 45 22.16 14.69 -3.21
C LEU A 45 22.11 14.36 -1.70
N PRO A 46 21.78 15.30 -0.78
CA PRO A 46 21.65 14.98 0.65
C PRO A 46 20.59 13.91 0.91
N VAL A 47 19.46 13.98 0.21
CA VAL A 47 18.32 13.04 0.32
C VAL A 47 18.70 11.68 -0.24
N VAL A 48 19.37 11.63 -1.39
CA VAL A 48 19.88 10.38 -1.96
C VAL A 48 20.88 9.70 -1.01
N LYS A 49 21.78 10.47 -0.39
CA LYS A 49 22.75 9.92 0.58
C LYS A 49 22.05 9.33 1.80
N ALA A 50 21.09 10.05 2.38
CA ALA A 50 20.31 9.58 3.53
C ALA A 50 19.53 8.30 3.19
N PHE A 51 18.83 8.29 2.06
CA PHE A 51 18.08 7.14 1.58
C PHE A 51 18.94 5.89 1.40
N VAL A 52 20.06 6.01 0.70
CA VAL A 52 20.95 4.88 0.42
C VAL A 52 21.63 4.37 1.70
N ALA A 53 21.91 5.26 2.66
CA ALA A 53 22.44 4.87 3.96
C ALA A 53 21.43 4.06 4.77
N ALA A 54 20.17 4.51 4.84
CA ALA A 54 19.09 3.80 5.53
C ALA A 54 18.84 2.40 4.95
N ILE A 55 18.77 2.27 3.62
CA ILE A 55 18.62 0.96 2.96
C ILE A 55 19.81 0.06 3.25
N ARG A 56 21.04 0.59 3.23
CA ARG A 56 22.25 -0.20 3.53
C ARG A 56 22.20 -0.79 4.93
N GLU A 57 21.88 0.04 5.92
CA GLU A 57 21.80 -0.37 7.32
C GLU A 57 20.76 -1.49 7.50
N ARG A 58 19.56 -1.32 6.94
CA ARG A 58 18.47 -2.31 7.04
C ARG A 58 18.74 -3.59 6.25
N ALA A 59 19.38 -3.48 5.08
CA ALA A 59 19.71 -4.64 4.24
C ALA A 59 20.86 -5.49 4.80
N LEU A 60 21.76 -4.90 5.61
CA LEU A 60 22.83 -5.62 6.31
C LEU A 60 22.44 -6.03 7.74
N GLY A 61 21.38 -5.44 8.29
CA GLY A 61 20.85 -5.74 9.61
C GLY A 61 20.10 -7.07 9.71
N ALA A 62 19.74 -7.45 10.94
CA ALA A 62 19.05 -8.70 11.24
C ALA A 62 17.54 -8.68 10.91
N GLU A 63 17.00 -7.60 10.34
CA GLU A 63 15.60 -7.46 9.86
C GLU A 63 15.33 -8.26 8.57
N VAL A 64 15.95 -9.43 8.44
CA VAL A 64 15.80 -10.32 7.30
C VAL A 64 14.71 -11.33 7.60
N SER A 65 13.50 -11.02 7.11
CA SER A 65 12.38 -11.96 7.11
C SER A 65 12.82 -13.26 6.43
N GLN A 66 12.80 -14.37 7.17
CA GLN A 66 13.11 -15.69 6.61
C GLN A 66 12.07 -16.18 5.59
N ALA A 67 10.91 -15.51 5.52
CA ALA A 67 9.84 -15.81 4.57
C ALA A 67 10.15 -15.35 3.14
N LEU A 68 11.02 -14.35 2.98
CA LEU A 68 11.29 -13.71 1.71
C LEU A 68 12.64 -14.13 1.16
N ASN A 69 12.75 -14.21 -0.17
CA ASN A 69 14.07 -14.32 -0.77
C ASN A 69 14.84 -12.98 -0.60
N PRO A 70 16.18 -13.01 -0.59
CA PRO A 70 16.97 -11.79 -0.35
C PRO A 70 16.68 -10.64 -1.32
N GLY A 71 16.36 -10.93 -2.59
CA GLY A 71 16.01 -9.91 -3.58
C GLY A 71 14.67 -9.22 -3.30
N GLN A 72 13.65 -9.99 -2.90
CA GLN A 72 12.35 -9.48 -2.46
C GLN A 72 12.46 -8.63 -1.21
N GLN A 73 13.35 -9.01 -0.30
CA GLN A 73 13.57 -8.24 0.91
C GLN A 73 14.20 -6.87 0.62
N VAL A 74 15.23 -6.80 -0.24
CA VAL A 74 15.81 -5.52 -0.65
C VAL A 74 14.75 -4.63 -1.32
N VAL A 75 13.92 -5.21 -2.18
CA VAL A 75 12.79 -4.51 -2.80
C VAL A 75 11.82 -3.94 -1.75
N LYS A 76 11.46 -4.75 -0.75
CA LYS A 76 10.57 -4.34 0.35
C LYS A 76 11.18 -3.18 1.14
N ILE A 77 12.45 -3.29 1.54
CA ILE A 77 13.16 -2.23 2.26
C ILE A 77 13.17 -0.94 1.43
N VAL A 78 13.50 -1.01 0.14
CA VAL A 78 13.49 0.18 -0.74
C VAL A 78 12.10 0.80 -0.82
N ASN A 79 11.03 -0.01 -0.93
CA ASN A 79 9.66 0.50 -0.95
C ASN A 79 9.30 1.22 0.36
N GLU A 80 9.55 0.61 1.50
CA GLU A 80 9.27 1.20 2.82
C GLU A 80 10.05 2.48 3.06
N GLU A 81 11.32 2.52 2.64
CA GLU A 81 12.14 3.73 2.71
C GLU A 81 11.62 4.83 1.77
N LEU A 82 11.13 4.48 0.57
CA LEU A 82 10.51 5.46 -0.35
C LEU A 82 9.24 6.04 0.25
N VAL A 83 8.40 5.20 0.87
CA VAL A 83 7.19 5.66 1.57
C VAL A 83 7.56 6.62 2.70
N THR A 84 8.58 6.29 3.48
CA THR A 84 9.06 7.12 4.59
C THR A 84 9.56 8.48 4.10
N ILE A 85 10.38 8.51 3.05
CA ILE A 85 10.88 9.76 2.46
C ILE A 85 9.76 10.62 1.88
N LEU A 86 8.72 10.01 1.31
CA LEU A 86 7.56 10.73 0.77
C LEU A 86 6.58 11.26 1.83
N GLY A 87 6.91 11.15 3.12
CA GLY A 87 6.09 11.67 4.22
C GLY A 87 5.30 10.61 4.97
N GLY A 88 5.51 9.33 4.67
CA GLY A 88 4.94 8.20 5.40
C GLY A 88 3.46 7.99 5.12
N GLN A 89 2.59 8.53 5.98
CA GLN A 89 1.15 8.31 5.89
C GLN A 89 0.44 9.42 5.12
N THR A 90 -0.70 9.06 4.50
CA THR A 90 -1.58 10.05 3.87
C THR A 90 -2.13 10.99 4.92
N ARG A 91 -1.94 12.31 4.73
CA ARG A 91 -2.42 13.35 5.65
C ARG A 91 -3.61 14.09 5.01
N PRO A 92 -4.82 14.03 5.60
CA PRO A 92 -5.99 14.75 5.07
C PRO A 92 -5.85 16.25 5.29
N LEU A 93 -6.61 17.06 4.55
CA LEU A 93 -6.72 18.50 4.78
C LEU A 93 -7.32 18.77 6.17
N ASN A 94 -6.74 19.69 6.94
CA ASN A 94 -7.28 20.10 8.23
C ASN A 94 -8.39 21.13 8.00
N LEU A 95 -9.61 20.78 8.37
CA LEU A 95 -10.74 21.70 8.33
C LEU A 95 -10.93 22.35 9.69
N ALA A 96 -11.23 23.64 9.69
CA ALA A 96 -11.52 24.39 10.90
C ALA A 96 -12.77 23.83 11.59
N LYS A 97 -12.75 23.81 12.94
CA LYS A 97 -13.93 23.42 13.73
C LYS A 97 -15.08 24.41 13.53
N ASN A 98 -14.73 25.69 13.37
CA ASN A 98 -15.67 26.78 13.12
C ASN A 98 -15.37 27.34 11.72
N PRO A 99 -16.33 27.29 10.78
CA PRO A 99 -16.13 27.86 9.45
C PRO A 99 -15.96 29.39 9.46
N PRO A 100 -15.29 29.98 8.45
CA PRO A 100 -14.67 29.29 7.32
C PRO A 100 -13.31 28.67 7.65
N THR A 101 -12.98 27.56 7.00
CA THR A 101 -11.59 27.08 6.92
C THR A 101 -10.80 27.99 5.98
N VAL A 102 -9.69 28.57 6.42
CA VAL A 102 -8.88 29.48 5.61
C VAL A 102 -7.63 28.77 5.11
N ILE A 103 -7.49 28.69 3.79
CA ILE A 103 -6.38 28.04 3.09
C ILE A 103 -5.61 29.09 2.29
N MET A 104 -4.33 29.27 2.60
CA MET A 104 -3.44 30.17 1.86
C MET A 104 -2.58 29.37 0.89
N LEU A 105 -2.60 29.73 -0.40
CA LEU A 105 -1.69 29.15 -1.40
C LEU A 105 -0.43 30.02 -1.50
N ALA A 106 0.73 29.41 -1.28
CA ALA A 106 2.04 30.05 -1.40
C ALA A 106 2.96 29.24 -2.31
N GLY A 107 4.00 29.86 -2.87
CA GLY A 107 4.99 29.15 -3.68
C GLY A 107 5.54 29.94 -4.86
N LEU A 108 6.43 29.29 -5.61
CA LEU A 108 7.17 29.90 -6.70
C LEU A 108 6.28 30.46 -7.82
N GLN A 109 6.81 31.44 -8.56
CA GLN A 109 6.16 31.87 -9.80
C GLN A 109 6.09 30.71 -10.79
N GLY A 110 4.94 30.56 -11.47
CA GLY A 110 4.74 29.49 -12.44
C GLY A 110 4.52 28.08 -11.84
N SER A 111 4.45 27.94 -10.51
CA SER A 111 4.18 26.65 -9.85
C SER A 111 2.71 26.19 -9.92
N GLY A 112 1.84 26.92 -10.62
CA GLY A 112 0.45 26.50 -10.81
C GLY A 112 -0.53 26.86 -9.67
N LYS A 113 -0.19 27.78 -8.75
CA LYS A 113 -1.08 28.22 -7.64
C LYS A 113 -2.50 28.60 -8.07
N THR A 114 -2.64 29.50 -9.05
CA THR A 114 -3.95 29.95 -9.54
C THR A 114 -4.77 28.79 -10.12
N THR A 115 -4.14 27.90 -10.88
CA THR A 115 -4.80 26.70 -11.42
C THR A 115 -5.20 25.74 -10.29
N LEU A 116 -4.30 25.55 -9.31
CA LEU A 116 -4.55 24.73 -8.13
C LEU A 116 -5.73 25.26 -7.31
N ALA A 117 -5.87 26.59 -7.16
CA ALA A 117 -6.96 27.20 -6.41
C ALA A 117 -8.33 26.74 -6.93
N GLY A 118 -8.52 26.76 -8.25
CA GLY A 118 -9.75 26.25 -8.87
C GLY A 118 -9.95 24.75 -8.70
N LYS A 119 -8.89 23.95 -8.84
CA LYS A 119 -8.94 22.50 -8.65
C LYS A 119 -9.29 22.12 -7.21
N LEU A 120 -8.64 22.74 -6.23
CA LEU A 120 -8.91 22.53 -4.82
C LEU A 120 -10.33 22.97 -4.47
N GLY A 121 -10.78 24.12 -4.99
CA GLY A 121 -12.16 24.57 -4.83
C GLY A 121 -13.17 23.58 -5.43
N TYR A 122 -12.92 23.06 -6.63
CA TYR A 122 -13.77 22.04 -7.23
C TYR A 122 -13.80 20.75 -6.41
N TRP A 123 -12.64 20.27 -5.96
CA TRP A 123 -12.51 19.07 -5.16
C TRP A 123 -13.24 19.16 -3.81
N LEU A 124 -13.17 20.32 -3.14
CA LEU A 124 -13.92 20.59 -1.91
C LEU A 124 -15.43 20.65 -2.18
N LYS A 125 -15.84 21.27 -3.29
CA LYS A 125 -17.23 21.33 -3.70
C LYS A 125 -17.82 19.94 -3.97
N GLU A 126 -17.06 19.03 -4.60
CA GLU A 126 -17.48 17.63 -4.80
C GLU A 126 -17.68 16.88 -3.47
N GLN A 127 -17.02 17.30 -2.40
CA GLN A 127 -17.22 16.78 -1.04
C GLN A 127 -18.37 17.44 -0.27
N GLY A 128 -19.10 18.36 -0.90
CA GLY A 128 -20.26 19.03 -0.31
C GLY A 128 -19.96 20.33 0.42
N HIS A 129 -18.73 20.86 0.32
CA HIS A 129 -18.38 22.18 0.86
C HIS A 129 -18.84 23.32 -0.06
N THR A 130 -18.86 24.54 0.46
CA THR A 130 -19.18 25.81 -0.23
C THR A 130 -17.94 26.71 -0.36
N PRO A 131 -16.90 26.29 -1.10
CA PRO A 131 -15.65 27.04 -1.19
C PRO A 131 -15.79 28.36 -1.94
N MET A 132 -14.91 29.31 -1.63
CA MET A 132 -14.74 30.57 -2.35
C MET A 132 -13.24 30.85 -2.56
N LEU A 133 -12.88 31.39 -3.73
CA LEU A 133 -11.52 31.82 -4.05
C LEU A 133 -11.35 33.32 -3.76
N VAL A 134 -10.16 33.74 -3.31
CA VAL A 134 -9.82 35.15 -3.08
C VAL A 134 -8.61 35.52 -3.94
N ALA A 135 -8.75 36.57 -4.75
CA ALA A 135 -7.73 37.03 -5.68
C ALA A 135 -6.71 37.97 -5.02
N ALA A 136 -5.73 37.42 -4.30
CA ALA A 136 -4.68 38.21 -3.63
C ALA A 136 -3.39 38.38 -4.47
N ASP A 137 -3.29 37.77 -5.67
CA ASP A 137 -2.24 38.08 -6.65
C ASP A 137 -2.59 39.35 -7.44
N LEU A 138 -2.28 40.52 -6.87
CA LEU A 138 -2.51 41.82 -7.49
C LEU A 138 -1.30 42.33 -8.31
N GLN A 139 -0.18 41.59 -8.28
CA GLN A 139 1.09 42.02 -8.87
C GLN A 139 1.30 41.44 -10.27
N ARG A 140 0.91 40.17 -10.48
CA ARG A 140 1.08 39.51 -11.77
C ARG A 140 0.05 40.02 -12.78
N PRO A 141 0.46 40.37 -14.01
CA PRO A 141 -0.45 40.80 -15.06
C PRO A 141 -1.58 39.78 -15.28
N ASN A 142 -2.82 40.26 -15.28
CA ASN A 142 -4.05 39.47 -15.51
C ASN A 142 -4.27 38.29 -14.54
N ALA A 143 -3.61 38.26 -13.38
CA ALA A 143 -3.79 37.17 -12.44
C ALA A 143 -5.20 37.09 -11.83
N VAL A 144 -5.81 38.25 -11.53
CA VAL A 144 -7.20 38.33 -11.07
C VAL A 144 -8.15 37.76 -12.12
N THR A 145 -8.08 38.23 -13.37
CA THR A 145 -8.90 37.71 -14.47
C THR A 145 -8.68 36.22 -14.71
N GLN A 146 -7.43 35.74 -14.59
CA GLN A 146 -7.13 34.32 -14.68
C GLN A 146 -7.83 33.51 -13.59
N LEU A 147 -7.80 33.99 -12.33
CA LEU A 147 -8.48 33.32 -11.23
C LEU A 147 -10.01 33.32 -11.42
N GLU A 148 -10.59 34.41 -11.91
CA GLU A 148 -12.02 34.49 -12.24
C GLU A 148 -12.42 33.44 -13.30
N VAL A 149 -11.63 33.31 -14.38
CA VAL A 149 -11.86 32.29 -15.41
C VAL A 149 -11.71 30.88 -14.85
N VAL A 150 -10.71 30.65 -14.00
CA VAL A 150 -10.49 29.37 -13.33
C VAL A 150 -11.66 29.03 -12.38
N GLY A 151 -12.11 29.99 -11.58
CA GLY A 151 -13.26 29.86 -10.69
C GLY A 151 -14.55 29.58 -11.46
N GLN A 152 -14.78 30.28 -12.58
CA GLN A 152 -15.93 30.02 -13.46
C GLN A 152 -15.90 28.59 -14.01
N ARG A 153 -14.75 28.11 -14.47
CA ARG A 153 -14.58 26.72 -14.98
C ARG A 153 -14.78 25.68 -13.88
N ALA A 154 -14.36 25.98 -12.65
CA ALA A 154 -14.57 25.13 -11.48
C ALA A 154 -16.00 25.25 -10.91
N GLY A 155 -16.76 26.25 -11.32
CA GLY A 155 -18.05 26.60 -10.70
C GLY A 155 -17.90 27.00 -9.23
N VAL A 156 -16.80 27.69 -8.89
CA VAL A 156 -16.47 28.18 -7.55
C VAL A 156 -16.46 29.71 -7.59
N PRO A 157 -17.17 30.40 -6.68
CA PRO A 157 -17.20 31.87 -6.65
C PRO A 157 -15.82 32.45 -6.34
N VAL A 158 -15.53 33.62 -6.91
CA VAL A 158 -14.28 34.35 -6.74
C VAL A 158 -14.58 35.72 -6.15
N TYR A 159 -13.89 36.06 -5.06
CA TYR A 159 -13.84 37.40 -4.49
C TYR A 159 -12.65 38.15 -5.10
N ALA A 160 -12.96 39.14 -5.94
CA ALA A 160 -12.00 39.95 -6.68
C ALA A 160 -12.43 41.43 -6.67
N PRO A 161 -12.30 42.14 -5.54
CA PRO A 161 -12.74 43.54 -5.42
C PRO A 161 -11.85 44.52 -6.22
N GLU A 162 -10.60 44.12 -6.46
CA GLU A 162 -9.58 44.90 -7.16
C GLU A 162 -9.29 44.28 -8.53
N ARG A 163 -9.03 45.12 -9.53
CA ARG A 163 -8.67 44.63 -10.88
C ARG A 163 -7.25 44.05 -10.96
N GLY A 164 -6.43 44.30 -9.94
CA GLY A 164 -5.01 43.92 -9.91
C GLY A 164 -4.20 44.59 -11.02
N ASN A 165 -3.05 44.02 -11.34
CA ASN A 165 -2.22 44.51 -12.45
C ASN A 165 -2.84 44.11 -13.80
N VAL A 166 -3.30 45.12 -14.56
CA VAL A 166 -3.96 44.95 -15.86
C VAL A 166 -3.03 45.21 -17.05
N ALA A 167 -1.75 45.51 -16.81
CA ALA A 167 -0.79 45.85 -17.86
C ALA A 167 0.54 45.07 -17.66
N GLY A 168 1.25 44.75 -18.75
CA GLY A 168 2.53 44.04 -18.67
C GLY A 168 3.63 44.91 -18.05
N HIS A 169 4.74 44.30 -17.64
CA HIS A 169 5.93 45.04 -17.14
C HIS A 169 6.42 46.13 -18.12
N ASP A 170 6.07 45.99 -19.41
CA ASP A 170 6.46 46.88 -20.51
C ASP A 170 5.38 47.93 -20.88
N ALA A 171 4.23 47.91 -20.21
CA ALA A 171 3.11 48.80 -20.52
C ALA A 171 3.23 50.10 -19.70
N VAL A 172 3.96 51.06 -20.25
CA VAL A 172 3.94 52.45 -19.81
C VAL A 172 2.56 53.01 -20.15
N GLY A 173 1.81 53.49 -19.15
CA GLY A 173 0.56 54.21 -19.43
C GLY A 173 0.84 55.46 -20.29
N GLY A 174 -0.17 56.03 -20.95
CA GLY A 174 0.00 57.23 -21.78
C GLY A 174 0.59 58.47 -21.07
N ALA A 175 0.74 58.41 -19.74
CA ALA A 175 1.36 59.42 -18.90
C ALA A 175 2.83 59.14 -18.50
N GLY A 176 3.46 58.06 -18.98
CA GLY A 176 4.86 57.75 -18.61
C GLY A 176 5.02 57.04 -17.26
N GLU A 177 3.94 56.90 -16.48
CA GLU A 177 3.97 56.16 -15.21
C GLU A 177 3.91 54.66 -15.51
N GLY A 178 4.85 53.91 -14.92
CA GLY A 178 4.92 52.46 -15.05
C GLY A 178 3.66 51.74 -14.54
N THR A 179 3.69 50.42 -14.67
CA THR A 179 2.61 49.51 -14.25
C THR A 179 2.14 49.81 -12.83
N ARG A 180 0.88 50.28 -12.66
CA ARG A 180 0.26 50.46 -11.35
C ARG A 180 -0.39 49.14 -10.93
N SER A 181 0.14 48.50 -9.88
CA SER A 181 -0.60 47.47 -9.16
C SER A 181 -1.69 48.16 -8.34
N TYR A 182 -2.95 47.77 -8.55
CA TYR A 182 -4.10 48.30 -7.82
C TYR A 182 -4.43 47.38 -6.64
N GLY A 183 -4.48 47.97 -5.43
CA GLY A 183 -4.97 47.31 -4.22
C GLY A 183 -3.89 46.79 -3.28
N ASP A 184 -4.30 46.49 -2.05
CA ASP A 184 -3.47 45.90 -1.00
C ASP A 184 -3.83 44.41 -0.85
N PRO A 185 -2.93 43.47 -1.19
CA PRO A 185 -3.16 42.03 -1.05
C PRO A 185 -3.55 41.58 0.36
N VAL A 186 -3.04 42.26 1.40
CA VAL A 186 -3.35 41.92 2.80
C VAL A 186 -4.81 42.25 3.08
N LYS A 187 -5.23 43.47 2.71
CA LYS A 187 -6.61 43.91 2.84
C LYS A 187 -7.59 43.06 2.01
N VAL A 188 -7.24 42.72 0.77
CA VAL A 188 -8.09 41.88 -0.09
C VAL A 188 -8.27 40.48 0.52
N ALA A 189 -7.23 39.91 1.12
CA ALA A 189 -7.31 38.63 1.79
C ALA A 189 -8.23 38.67 3.04
N ASP A 190 -8.07 39.69 3.88
CA ASP A 190 -8.90 39.87 5.09
C ASP A 190 -10.37 40.16 4.74
N ASP A 191 -10.63 41.13 3.84
CA ASP A 191 -11.98 41.46 3.37
C ASP A 191 -12.65 40.25 2.71
N GLY A 192 -11.88 39.40 2.01
CA GLY A 192 -12.37 38.16 1.42
C GLY A 192 -12.87 37.16 2.44
N ILE A 193 -12.23 37.07 3.61
CA ILE A 193 -12.69 36.20 4.71
C ILE A 193 -13.96 36.77 5.33
N GLN A 194 -14.04 38.09 5.55
CA GLN A 194 -15.26 38.72 6.06
C GLN A 194 -16.44 38.54 5.09
N TYR A 195 -16.17 38.67 3.79
CA TYR A 195 -17.15 38.41 2.74
C TYR A 195 -17.65 36.96 2.75
N ALA A 196 -16.74 35.99 2.97
CA ALA A 196 -17.07 34.57 3.08
C ALA A 196 -17.98 34.29 4.29
N ILE A 197 -17.65 34.87 5.45
CA ILE A 197 -18.46 34.75 6.68
C ILE A 197 -19.87 35.31 6.43
N ALA A 198 -19.97 36.51 5.85
CA ALA A 198 -21.26 37.16 5.58
C ALA A 198 -22.14 36.37 4.59
N ARG A 199 -21.53 35.60 3.69
CA ARG A 199 -22.23 34.78 2.69
C ARG A 199 -22.25 33.29 3.00
N GLN A 200 -21.81 32.89 4.19
CA GLN A 200 -21.84 31.51 4.67
C GLN A 200 -21.06 30.53 3.77
N HIS A 201 -19.94 30.97 3.23
CA HIS A 201 -18.94 30.08 2.65
C HIS A 201 -18.18 29.37 3.76
N ASP A 202 -18.01 28.05 3.66
CA ASP A 202 -17.37 27.25 4.71
C ASP A 202 -15.86 27.03 4.49
N VAL A 203 -15.35 27.33 3.30
CA VAL A 203 -13.91 27.29 2.97
C VAL A 203 -13.52 28.50 2.13
N VAL A 204 -12.39 29.12 2.46
CA VAL A 204 -11.78 30.24 1.72
C VAL A 204 -10.40 29.83 1.23
N ILE A 205 -10.15 29.96 -0.06
CA ILE A 205 -8.86 29.68 -0.68
C ILE A 205 -8.26 30.99 -1.18
N VAL A 206 -7.16 31.44 -0.57
CA VAL A 206 -6.47 32.68 -0.92
C VAL A 206 -5.34 32.39 -1.91
N ASP A 207 -5.50 32.82 -3.17
CA ASP A 207 -4.46 32.72 -4.20
C ASP A 207 -3.53 33.93 -4.10
N THR A 208 -2.28 33.70 -3.67
CA THR A 208 -1.27 34.76 -3.53
C THR A 208 -0.32 34.76 -4.73
N ALA A 209 0.39 35.87 -4.94
CA ALA A 209 1.36 35.93 -6.04
C ALA A 209 2.49 34.90 -5.89
N GLY A 210 3.09 34.53 -7.03
CA GLY A 210 4.32 33.75 -7.04
C GLY A 210 5.51 34.55 -6.58
N ARG A 211 6.34 33.96 -5.71
CA ARG A 211 7.56 34.62 -5.20
C ARG A 211 8.78 33.81 -5.53
N LEU A 212 9.87 34.47 -5.91
CA LEU A 212 11.18 33.84 -5.91
C LEU A 212 11.68 33.77 -4.47
N ALA A 213 12.32 32.66 -4.08
CA ALA A 213 12.86 32.47 -2.72
C ALA A 213 13.85 33.57 -2.28
N VAL A 214 14.37 34.35 -3.23
CA VAL A 214 15.37 35.41 -3.01
C VAL A 214 14.76 36.81 -2.86
N ASP A 215 13.46 36.98 -3.07
CA ASP A 215 12.81 38.30 -3.00
C ASP A 215 12.28 38.58 -1.58
N ALA A 216 13.02 39.41 -0.84
CA ALA A 216 12.73 39.72 0.56
C ALA A 216 11.41 40.48 0.75
N ASP A 217 11.09 41.41 -0.15
CA ASP A 217 9.88 42.24 -0.06
C ASP A 217 8.64 41.39 -0.33
N LEU A 218 8.72 40.51 -1.31
CA LEU A 218 7.62 39.60 -1.64
C LEU A 218 7.40 38.50 -0.58
N MET A 219 8.48 38.06 0.09
CA MET A 219 8.41 37.17 1.23
C MET A 219 7.79 37.86 2.45
N ALA A 220 8.13 39.13 2.70
CA ALA A 220 7.49 39.94 3.73
C ALA A 220 5.98 40.07 3.48
N GLN A 221 5.56 40.42 2.26
CA GLN A 221 4.14 40.49 1.92
C GLN A 221 3.39 39.17 2.16
N ALA A 222 4.00 38.02 1.86
CA ALA A 222 3.39 36.73 2.15
C ALA A 222 3.26 36.46 3.66
N LYS A 223 4.24 36.88 4.48
CA LYS A 223 4.12 36.85 5.95
C LYS A 223 3.00 37.77 6.43
N ASP A 224 2.88 38.96 5.86
CA ASP A 224 1.87 39.95 6.25
C ASP A 224 0.46 39.43 5.94
N ILE A 225 0.25 38.85 4.75
CA ILE A 225 -1.02 38.17 4.41
C ILE A 225 -1.29 37.06 5.42
N ARG A 226 -0.33 36.17 5.67
CA ARG A 226 -0.47 35.06 6.62
C ARG A 226 -0.82 35.55 8.03
N ALA A 227 -0.18 36.63 8.49
CA ALA A 227 -0.41 37.22 9.80
C ALA A 227 -1.81 37.83 9.91
N ALA A 228 -2.27 38.53 8.87
CA ALA A 228 -3.60 39.13 8.84
C ALA A 228 -4.71 38.07 8.85
N ILE A 229 -4.57 37.02 8.05
CA ILE A 229 -5.66 36.04 7.86
C ILE A 229 -5.59 34.81 8.78
N SER A 230 -4.46 34.59 9.47
CA SER A 230 -4.25 33.46 10.38
C SER A 230 -4.76 32.11 9.82
N PRO A 231 -4.23 31.64 8.67
CA PRO A 231 -4.80 30.52 7.94
C PRO A 231 -4.68 29.19 8.69
N ASP A 232 -5.71 28.34 8.59
CA ASP A 232 -5.69 26.96 9.11
C ASP A 232 -4.68 26.09 8.35
N GLU A 233 -4.53 26.36 7.05
CA GLU A 233 -3.61 25.68 6.15
C GLU A 233 -2.84 26.67 5.29
N VAL A 234 -1.53 26.44 5.19
CA VAL A 234 -0.69 27.12 4.21
C VAL A 234 -0.11 26.04 3.30
N LEU A 235 -0.58 26.02 2.05
CA LEU A 235 -0.17 25.03 1.06
C LEU A 235 0.94 25.60 0.19
N PHE A 236 2.12 24.99 0.29
CA PHE A 236 3.25 25.32 -0.55
C PHE A 236 3.16 24.56 -1.87
N VAL A 237 2.86 25.28 -2.94
CA VAL A 237 2.66 24.74 -4.29
C VAL A 237 3.97 24.78 -5.04
N ILE A 238 4.44 23.61 -5.45
CA ILE A 238 5.66 23.46 -6.23
C ILE A 238 5.41 22.67 -7.51
N ASP A 239 6.18 22.98 -8.54
CA ASP A 239 6.23 22.24 -9.78
C ASP A 239 7.12 20.99 -9.62
N ALA A 240 6.58 19.82 -9.97
CA ALA A 240 7.28 18.55 -9.88
C ALA A 240 8.53 18.47 -10.78
N MET A 241 8.65 19.36 -11.77
CA MET A 241 9.84 19.48 -12.62
C MET A 241 11.00 20.23 -11.96
N ILE A 242 10.76 20.96 -10.87
CA ILE A 242 11.79 21.68 -10.14
C ILE A 242 12.62 20.65 -9.38
N GLY A 243 13.79 20.28 -9.92
CA GLY A 243 14.71 19.31 -9.33
C GLY A 243 15.36 19.80 -8.04
N GLN A 244 16.69 19.82 -7.98
CA GLN A 244 17.41 20.10 -6.73
C GLN A 244 17.14 21.50 -6.14
N ALA A 245 16.87 22.51 -6.97
CA ALA A 245 16.52 23.87 -6.54
C ALA A 245 15.23 23.96 -5.71
N ALA A 246 14.38 22.91 -5.75
CA ALA A 246 13.20 22.82 -4.92
C ALA A 246 13.53 22.84 -3.42
N VAL A 247 14.68 22.26 -3.04
CA VAL A 247 15.07 22.12 -1.64
C VAL A 247 15.37 23.49 -1.02
N GLU A 248 16.25 24.25 -1.64
CA GLU A 248 16.65 25.58 -1.16
C GLU A 248 15.43 26.52 -1.11
N THR A 249 14.59 26.45 -2.14
CA THR A 249 13.33 27.20 -2.19
C THR A 249 12.40 26.83 -1.03
N ALA A 250 12.17 25.53 -0.81
CA ALA A 250 11.26 25.06 0.22
C ALA A 250 11.77 25.43 1.62
N GLN A 251 13.08 25.35 1.86
CA GLN A 251 13.69 25.79 3.12
C GLN A 251 13.52 27.29 3.35
N ALA A 252 13.84 28.12 2.34
CA ALA A 252 13.65 29.57 2.42
C ALA A 252 12.18 29.94 2.69
N PHE A 253 11.24 29.26 2.04
CA PHE A 253 9.81 29.45 2.30
C PHE A 253 9.38 28.99 3.69
N GLN A 254 9.93 27.88 4.19
CA GLN A 254 9.62 27.36 5.52
C GLN A 254 10.10 28.29 6.63
N GLU A 255 11.31 28.85 6.49
CA GLU A 255 11.88 29.82 7.44
C GLU A 255 11.23 31.20 7.31
N GLY A 256 10.93 31.61 6.08
CA GLY A 256 10.33 32.89 5.80
C GLY A 256 8.85 32.93 6.17
N VAL A 257 8.02 32.25 5.40
CA VAL A 257 6.56 32.33 5.51
C VAL A 257 6.02 31.22 6.40
N GLY A 258 6.60 30.03 6.34
CA GLY A 258 6.10 28.82 7.00
C GLY A 258 4.90 28.22 6.27
N PHE A 259 4.90 26.90 6.10
CA PHE A 259 3.78 26.17 5.50
C PHE A 259 3.45 24.88 6.25
N THR A 260 2.21 24.43 6.12
CA THR A 260 1.68 23.24 6.81
C THR A 260 1.74 22.01 5.93
N GLY A 261 1.66 22.18 4.61
CA GLY A 261 1.63 21.09 3.65
C GLY A 261 2.17 21.48 2.28
N VAL A 262 2.54 20.48 1.49
CA VAL A 262 3.05 20.65 0.12
C VAL A 262 2.02 20.14 -0.89
N VAL A 263 1.93 20.82 -2.03
CA VAL A 263 1.16 20.36 -3.18
C VAL A 263 2.07 20.28 -4.40
N LEU A 264 2.08 19.12 -5.05
CA LEU A 264 2.85 18.89 -6.26
C LEU A 264 1.97 19.17 -7.48
N SER A 265 2.41 20.10 -8.31
CA SER A 265 1.80 20.41 -9.59
C SER A 265 2.56 19.78 -10.75
N LYS A 266 1.89 19.66 -11.90
CA LYS A 266 2.46 19.16 -13.16
C LYS A 266 3.14 17.80 -13.01
N LEU A 267 2.58 16.93 -12.17
CA LEU A 267 3.07 15.55 -12.04
C LEU A 267 2.89 14.74 -13.34
N ASP A 268 2.10 15.27 -14.26
CA ASP A 268 1.82 14.70 -15.57
C ASP A 268 2.85 14.95 -16.66
N GLY A 269 3.73 15.93 -16.46
CA GLY A 269 4.85 16.16 -17.36
C GLY A 269 5.89 15.03 -17.31
N ASP A 270 7.01 15.26 -18.00
CA ASP A 270 8.26 14.47 -17.84
C ASP A 270 8.94 14.80 -16.49
N ALA A 271 8.13 14.84 -15.43
CA ALA A 271 8.55 15.13 -14.08
C ALA A 271 9.23 13.88 -13.53
N ARG A 272 10.55 13.97 -13.34
CA ARG A 272 11.36 12.91 -12.74
C ARG A 272 10.99 12.59 -11.28
N GLY A 273 10.15 13.43 -10.68
CA GLY A 273 9.55 13.27 -9.35
C GLY A 273 10.55 13.32 -8.19
N GLY A 274 11.82 13.64 -8.46
CA GLY A 274 12.82 13.85 -7.43
C GLY A 274 12.57 15.06 -6.53
N ALA A 275 11.80 16.03 -7.02
CA ALA A 275 11.30 17.16 -6.23
C ALA A 275 10.50 16.71 -5.01
N ALA A 276 9.55 15.78 -5.22
CA ALA A 276 8.67 15.27 -4.18
C ALA A 276 9.44 14.59 -3.04
N LEU A 277 10.36 13.69 -3.41
CA LEU A 277 11.24 12.99 -2.47
C LEU A 277 12.10 13.98 -1.68
N SER A 278 12.59 15.02 -2.34
CA SER A 278 13.53 15.95 -1.73
C SER A 278 12.86 16.89 -0.73
N ILE A 279 11.68 17.41 -1.07
CA ILE A 279 10.99 18.41 -0.25
C ILE A 279 10.42 17.77 1.00
N ALA A 280 9.71 16.64 0.88
CA ALA A 280 9.07 16.00 2.03
C ALA A 280 10.11 15.64 3.10
N HIS A 281 11.25 15.09 2.69
CA HIS A 281 12.35 14.75 3.60
C HIS A 281 12.99 15.97 4.25
N VAL A 282 13.31 17.02 3.48
CA VAL A 282 14.05 18.17 4.01
C VAL A 282 13.17 19.07 4.87
N THR A 283 11.91 19.28 4.47
CA THR A 283 10.99 20.19 5.16
C THR A 283 10.29 19.53 6.35
N GLY A 284 10.20 18.19 6.34
CA GLY A 284 9.39 17.42 7.27
C GLY A 284 7.88 17.67 7.13
N ARG A 285 7.45 18.36 6.07
CA ARG A 285 6.04 18.66 5.81
C ARG A 285 5.44 17.62 4.87
N PRO A 286 4.20 17.14 5.15
CA PRO A 286 3.56 16.16 4.31
C PRO A 286 3.18 16.76 2.95
N ILE A 287 3.18 15.92 1.91
CA ILE A 287 2.56 16.23 0.63
C ILE A 287 1.09 15.84 0.74
N LEU A 288 0.17 16.78 0.51
CA LEU A 288 -1.28 16.55 0.67
C LEU A 288 -1.95 16.19 -0.65
N PHE A 289 -1.52 16.83 -1.74
CA PHE A 289 -2.19 16.71 -3.03
C PHE A 289 -1.21 16.67 -4.20
N SER A 290 -1.72 16.09 -5.28
CA SER A 290 -1.09 15.97 -6.60
C SER A 290 -2.03 16.55 -7.66
N SER A 291 -1.52 17.44 -8.50
CA SER A 291 -2.17 17.82 -9.76
C SER A 291 -1.51 17.05 -10.92
N ILE A 292 -2.32 16.26 -11.63
CA ILE A 292 -1.90 15.28 -12.64
C ILE A 292 -2.41 15.62 -14.05
N GLY A 293 -2.61 16.91 -14.33
CA GLY A 293 -3.13 17.38 -15.62
C GLY A 293 -3.51 18.86 -15.56
N GLU A 294 -4.09 19.37 -16.63
CA GLU A 294 -4.58 20.76 -16.72
C GLU A 294 -6.09 20.87 -16.44
N GLY A 295 -6.83 19.76 -16.53
CA GLY A 295 -8.25 19.71 -16.26
C GLY A 295 -8.57 19.97 -14.80
N VAL A 296 -9.75 20.54 -14.54
CA VAL A 296 -10.23 20.86 -13.18
C VAL A 296 -10.33 19.61 -12.29
N LYS A 297 -10.57 18.44 -12.91
CA LYS A 297 -10.68 17.14 -12.23
C LYS A 297 -9.34 16.43 -12.03
N ASP A 298 -8.26 16.94 -12.63
CA ASP A 298 -6.94 16.31 -12.58
C ASP A 298 -6.23 16.70 -11.27
N PHE A 299 -6.86 16.33 -10.16
CA PHE A 299 -6.47 16.67 -8.80
C PHE A 299 -6.81 15.52 -7.85
N GLU A 300 -5.80 15.01 -7.14
CA GLU A 300 -5.95 13.86 -6.25
C GLU A 300 -5.21 14.06 -4.93
N VAL A 301 -5.67 13.34 -3.90
CA VAL A 301 -4.97 13.24 -2.62
C VAL A 301 -3.66 12.50 -2.84
N PHE A 302 -2.58 13.01 -2.25
CA PHE A 302 -1.27 12.38 -2.33
C PHE A 302 -1.21 11.17 -1.39
N HIS A 303 -0.90 10.01 -1.96
CA HIS A 303 -0.75 8.75 -1.26
C HIS A 303 0.71 8.26 -1.37
N PRO A 304 1.54 8.42 -0.32
CA PRO A 304 2.97 8.06 -0.37
C PRO A 304 3.22 6.59 -0.74
N ASP A 305 2.38 5.68 -0.23
CA ASP A 305 2.38 4.23 -0.50
C ASP A 305 2.13 3.92 -1.98
N ARG A 306 1.11 4.54 -2.57
CA ARG A 306 0.78 4.35 -3.99
C ARG A 306 1.87 4.95 -4.88
N MET A 307 2.42 6.08 -4.48
CA MET A 307 3.50 6.74 -5.22
C MET A 307 4.80 5.94 -5.18
N ALA A 308 5.21 5.41 -4.03
CA ALA A 308 6.37 4.52 -3.92
C ALA A 308 6.18 3.24 -4.75
N SER A 309 4.98 2.66 -4.72
CA SER A 309 4.64 1.46 -5.50
C SER A 309 4.68 1.73 -7.01
N ARG A 310 4.19 2.90 -7.45
CA ARG A 310 4.25 3.35 -8.85
C ARG A 310 5.68 3.63 -9.30
N ILE A 311 6.52 4.23 -8.44
CA ILE A 311 7.95 4.45 -8.73
C ILE A 311 8.67 3.13 -8.97
N LEU A 312 8.38 2.11 -8.17
CA LEU A 312 9.04 0.82 -8.31
C LEU A 312 8.46 -0.02 -9.46
N ASP A 313 7.24 0.26 -9.91
CA ASP A 313 6.50 -0.54 -10.91
C ASP A 313 6.40 -2.03 -10.51
N LEU A 314 6.08 -2.25 -9.23
CA LEU A 314 6.11 -3.58 -8.58
C LEU A 314 4.75 -4.02 -8.06
N GLY A 315 3.64 -3.59 -8.65
CA GLY A 315 2.28 -3.92 -8.20
C GLY A 315 2.10 -5.43 -7.93
N ASP A 316 2.58 -6.28 -8.85
CA ASP A 316 2.49 -7.73 -8.71
C ASP A 316 3.44 -8.29 -7.65
N VAL A 317 4.57 -7.65 -7.41
CA VAL A 317 5.65 -8.19 -6.56
C VAL A 317 5.44 -7.84 -5.10
N LEU A 318 4.94 -6.63 -4.80
CA LEU A 318 4.48 -6.30 -3.46
C LEU A 318 3.32 -7.22 -3.05
N THR A 319 2.40 -7.49 -3.97
CA THR A 319 1.31 -8.46 -3.74
C THR A 319 1.85 -9.87 -3.44
N LEU A 320 2.88 -10.32 -4.16
CA LEU A 320 3.54 -11.62 -3.91
C LEU A 320 4.28 -11.63 -2.55
N ILE A 321 4.93 -10.54 -2.18
CA ILE A 321 5.61 -10.38 -0.88
C ILE A 321 4.58 -10.47 0.25
N GLU A 322 3.47 -9.73 0.16
CA GLU A 322 2.38 -9.79 1.14
C GLU A 322 1.77 -11.20 1.24
N GLN A 323 1.57 -11.87 0.12
CA GLN A 323 1.07 -13.25 0.11
C GLN A 323 2.08 -14.23 0.74
N ALA A 324 3.37 -14.06 0.48
CA ALA A 324 4.43 -14.89 1.06
C ALA A 324 4.51 -14.72 2.57
N GLU A 325 4.45 -13.47 3.07
CA GLU A 325 4.44 -13.19 4.51
C GLU A 325 3.17 -13.74 5.17
N ARG A 326 2.00 -13.53 4.57
CA ARG A 326 0.75 -14.13 5.08
C ARG A 326 0.78 -15.66 5.10
N ALA A 327 1.43 -16.29 4.11
CA ALA A 327 1.58 -17.74 4.05
C ALA A 327 2.58 -18.25 5.09
N PHE A 328 3.68 -17.53 5.30
CA PHE A 328 4.67 -17.85 6.33
C PHE A 328 4.10 -17.67 7.74
N ASP A 329 3.35 -16.58 8.00
CA ASP A 329 2.63 -16.36 9.25
C ASP A 329 1.62 -17.46 9.52
N LYS A 330 0.91 -17.93 8.48
CA LYS A 330 0.04 -19.11 8.58
C LYS A 330 0.82 -20.37 8.90
N GLN A 331 1.97 -20.61 8.27
CA GLN A 331 2.80 -21.77 8.57
C GLN A 331 3.36 -21.72 9.98
N HIS A 332 3.78 -20.55 10.47
CA HIS A 332 4.26 -20.37 11.83
C HIS A 332 3.12 -20.51 12.84
N ALA A 333 1.92 -20.01 12.52
CA ALA A 333 0.71 -20.23 13.31
C ALA A 333 0.29 -21.70 13.30
N ASP A 334 0.43 -22.40 12.17
CA ASP A 334 0.14 -23.83 12.03
C ASP A 334 1.21 -24.70 12.71
N GLU A 335 2.47 -24.27 12.74
CA GLU A 335 3.58 -24.93 13.43
C GLU A 335 3.52 -24.68 14.93
N MET A 336 3.16 -23.47 15.36
CA MET A 336 2.80 -23.19 16.75
C MET A 336 1.59 -24.03 17.12
N ALA A 337 0.51 -24.03 16.32
CA ALA A 337 -0.65 -24.88 16.54
C ALA A 337 -0.25 -26.37 16.57
N ARG A 338 0.68 -26.83 15.73
CA ARG A 338 1.19 -28.22 15.75
C ARG A 338 2.05 -28.52 16.99
N LYS A 339 2.83 -27.56 17.49
CA LYS A 339 3.53 -27.66 18.77
C LYS A 339 2.52 -27.72 19.92
N PHE A 340 1.47 -26.90 19.89
CA PHE A 340 0.31 -26.96 20.79
C PHE A 340 -0.51 -28.25 20.65
N LEU A 341 -0.45 -28.94 19.51
CA LEU A 341 -1.10 -30.24 19.27
C LEU A 341 -0.22 -31.43 19.67
N ALA A 342 1.10 -31.23 19.81
CA ALA A 342 2.08 -32.27 20.11
C ALA A 342 2.29 -32.45 21.62
N GLU A 343 2.08 -31.40 22.41
CA GLU A 343 2.00 -31.49 23.86
C GLU A 343 0.52 -31.62 24.28
N GLU A 344 0.20 -32.69 25.00
CA GLU A 344 -1.09 -32.78 25.68
C GLU A 344 -1.15 -31.64 26.68
N ASP A 345 -1.90 -30.57 26.38
CA ASP A 345 -2.87 -29.94 27.28
C ASP A 345 -3.27 -28.56 26.75
N PHE A 346 -4.42 -28.47 26.10
CA PHE A 346 -5.15 -27.20 26.00
C PHE A 346 -5.40 -26.71 27.43
N THR A 347 -4.77 -25.60 27.84
CA THR A 347 -4.77 -25.06 29.20
C THR A 347 -5.73 -23.88 29.36
N PHE A 348 -5.98 -23.45 30.60
CA PHE A 348 -6.77 -22.25 30.86
C PHE A 348 -6.12 -20.96 30.33
N ASP A 349 -4.80 -20.91 30.21
CA ASP A 349 -4.11 -19.75 29.65
C ASP A 349 -4.39 -19.67 28.12
N ASP A 350 -4.38 -20.81 27.40
CA ASP A 350 -4.76 -20.87 25.98
C ASP A 350 -6.23 -20.49 25.75
N PHE A 351 -7.11 -20.93 26.66
CA PHE A 351 -8.52 -20.57 26.62
C PHE A 351 -8.74 -19.07 26.79
N LEU A 352 -7.97 -18.40 27.67
CA LEU A 352 -8.01 -16.94 27.81
C LEU A 352 -7.51 -16.21 26.56
N GLU A 353 -6.42 -16.68 25.95
CA GLU A 353 -5.88 -16.08 24.72
C GLU A 353 -6.90 -16.13 23.57
N GLN A 354 -7.57 -17.27 23.40
CA GLN A 354 -8.62 -17.42 22.39
C GLN A 354 -9.82 -16.50 22.65
N MET A 355 -10.25 -16.38 23.91
CA MET A 355 -11.32 -15.46 24.27
C MET A 355 -10.90 -13.99 24.09
N ALA A 356 -9.64 -13.64 24.33
CA ALA A 356 -9.12 -12.28 24.13
C ALA A 356 -9.09 -11.91 22.65
N ALA A 357 -8.77 -12.85 21.76
CA ALA A 357 -8.88 -12.67 20.31
C ALA A 357 -10.35 -12.40 19.89
N ILE A 358 -11.31 -13.11 20.47
CA ILE A 358 -12.75 -12.88 20.23
C ILE A 358 -13.18 -11.52 20.77
N LYS A 359 -12.72 -11.08 21.95
CA LYS A 359 -12.99 -9.73 22.49
C LYS A 359 -12.50 -8.62 21.55
N ARG A 360 -11.32 -8.79 20.94
CA ARG A 360 -10.80 -7.85 19.91
C ARG A 360 -11.70 -7.80 18.66
N MET A 361 -12.29 -8.93 18.26
CA MET A 361 -13.29 -8.98 17.17
C MET A 361 -14.67 -8.45 17.59
N GLY A 362 -15.02 -8.53 18.88
CA GLY A 362 -16.22 -7.89 19.44
C GLY A 362 -16.21 -6.38 19.22
N ASN A 363 -15.05 -5.73 19.36
CA ASN A 363 -14.91 -4.32 19.00
C ASN A 363 -15.08 -4.05 17.49
N PHE A 364 -14.92 -5.05 16.61
CA PHE A 364 -15.23 -4.95 15.18
C PHE A 364 -16.73 -5.05 14.88
N LYS A 365 -17.55 -5.55 15.81
CA LYS A 365 -19.01 -5.64 15.71
C LYS A 365 -19.68 -4.27 15.59
N SER A 366 -19.12 -3.25 16.24
CA SER A 366 -19.60 -1.86 16.14
C SER A 366 -19.37 -1.26 14.74
N MET A 367 -18.31 -1.70 14.04
CA MET A 367 -18.01 -1.31 12.66
C MET A 367 -18.84 -2.10 11.62
N LEU A 368 -19.05 -3.40 11.83
CA LEU A 368 -19.80 -4.25 10.87
C LEU A 368 -21.32 -4.07 10.92
N GLY A 369 -21.85 -3.46 11.99
CA GLY A 369 -23.28 -3.20 12.18
C GLY A 369 -23.93 -2.22 11.18
N MET A 370 -23.14 -1.58 10.30
CA MET A 370 -23.60 -0.62 9.29
C MET A 370 -23.82 -1.21 7.89
N LEU A 371 -23.49 -2.49 7.65
CA LEU A 371 -23.65 -3.16 6.35
C LEU A 371 -25.01 -3.85 6.21
N PRO A 372 -25.83 -3.52 5.20
CA PRO A 372 -27.12 -4.18 4.97
C PRO A 372 -26.91 -5.64 4.51
N GLY A 373 -27.63 -6.59 5.13
CA GLY A 373 -27.65 -8.01 4.72
C GLY A 373 -27.20 -9.04 5.78
N MET A 374 -26.72 -8.63 6.96
CA MET A 374 -26.21 -9.55 8.00
C MET A 374 -27.09 -9.69 9.27
N GLN A 375 -28.39 -9.45 9.17
CA GLN A 375 -29.30 -9.44 10.33
C GLN A 375 -29.39 -10.78 11.08
N GLN A 376 -29.26 -11.92 10.39
CA GLN A 376 -29.27 -13.25 11.04
C GLN A 376 -27.99 -13.56 11.84
N MET A 377 -26.83 -13.05 11.42
CA MET A 377 -25.58 -13.19 12.19
C MET A 377 -25.54 -12.26 13.41
N ARG A 378 -26.24 -11.12 13.36
CA ARG A 378 -26.35 -10.17 14.46
C ARG A 378 -26.94 -10.81 15.72
N ALA A 379 -27.98 -11.64 15.60
CA ALA A 379 -28.62 -12.29 16.74
C ALA A 379 -27.71 -13.29 17.47
N GLN A 380 -26.78 -13.95 16.78
CA GLN A 380 -25.79 -14.84 17.41
C GLN A 380 -24.62 -14.06 18.03
N LEU A 381 -24.26 -12.91 17.44
CA LEU A 381 -23.21 -12.02 17.94
C LEU A 381 -23.70 -11.14 19.12
N ASP A 382 -25.00 -10.88 19.24
CA ASP A 382 -25.63 -10.16 20.37
C ASP A 382 -25.75 -10.99 21.64
N ALA A 383 -25.54 -12.31 21.56
CA ALA A 383 -25.51 -13.20 22.73
C ALA A 383 -24.19 -13.13 23.52
N PHE A 384 -23.16 -12.45 23.01
CA PHE A 384 -21.88 -12.28 23.69
C PHE A 384 -21.85 -10.99 24.50
N ASP A 385 -21.95 -11.11 25.83
CA ASP A 385 -21.74 -10.02 26.78
C ASP A 385 -20.24 -9.84 27.04
N GLU A 386 -19.69 -8.66 26.76
CA GLU A 386 -18.28 -8.35 27.03
C GLU A 386 -17.92 -8.49 28.51
N LYS A 387 -18.90 -8.31 29.42
CA LYS A 387 -18.70 -8.46 30.87
C LYS A 387 -18.49 -9.91 31.27
N GLU A 388 -18.96 -10.89 30.49
CA GLU A 388 -18.69 -12.31 30.74
C GLU A 388 -17.20 -12.62 30.55
N PHE A 389 -16.51 -11.93 29.64
CA PHE A 389 -15.07 -12.11 29.46
C PHE A 389 -14.30 -11.72 30.72
N ASP A 390 -14.60 -10.54 31.28
CA ASP A 390 -13.90 -10.02 32.45
C ASP A 390 -14.13 -10.94 33.68
N ARG A 391 -15.32 -11.56 33.79
CA ARG A 391 -15.63 -12.56 34.82
C ARG A 391 -14.79 -13.83 34.67
N VAL A 392 -14.69 -14.35 33.44
CA VAL A 392 -13.87 -15.53 33.13
C VAL A 392 -12.40 -15.25 33.40
N GLU A 393 -11.89 -14.09 32.97
CA GLU A 393 -10.53 -13.67 33.22
C GLU A 393 -10.22 -13.56 34.73
N ALA A 394 -11.12 -12.96 35.52
CA ALA A 394 -10.97 -12.88 36.97
C ALA A 394 -10.92 -14.26 37.64
N MET A 395 -11.74 -15.22 37.19
CA MET A 395 -11.74 -16.59 37.69
C MET A 395 -10.44 -17.34 37.35
N VAL A 396 -9.98 -17.27 36.11
CA VAL A 396 -8.73 -17.94 35.69
C VAL A 396 -7.50 -17.31 36.37
N ARG A 397 -7.46 -15.97 36.51
CA ARG A 397 -6.39 -15.28 37.23
C ARG A 397 -6.36 -15.63 38.73
N SER A 398 -7.48 -16.07 39.30
CA SER A 398 -7.58 -16.58 40.69
C SER A 398 -7.12 -18.04 40.87
N MET A 399 -6.75 -18.71 39.77
CA MET A 399 -6.12 -20.02 39.78
C MET A 399 -4.60 -19.89 39.88
N THR A 400 -3.96 -20.90 40.48
CA THR A 400 -2.50 -21.06 40.47
C THR A 400 -2.03 -21.56 39.09
N PRO A 401 -0.77 -21.30 38.68
CA PRO A 401 -0.24 -21.77 37.39
C PRO A 401 -0.39 -23.29 37.17
N PHE A 402 -0.29 -24.07 38.25
CA PHE A 402 -0.49 -25.51 38.20
C PHE A 402 -1.95 -25.90 37.92
N GLU A 403 -2.93 -25.19 38.49
CA GLU A 403 -4.35 -25.46 38.23
C GLU A 403 -4.76 -25.04 36.80
N ARG A 404 -4.08 -24.05 36.21
CA ARG A 404 -4.34 -23.60 34.83
C ARG A 404 -3.92 -24.62 33.79
N SER A 405 -2.75 -25.24 34.00
CA SER A 405 -2.24 -26.33 33.18
C SER A 405 -2.92 -27.67 33.49
N HIS A 406 -3.36 -27.90 34.74
CA HIS A 406 -4.00 -29.14 35.18
C HIS A 406 -5.44 -28.95 35.71
N PRO A 407 -6.42 -28.61 34.85
CA PRO A 407 -7.83 -28.37 35.21
C PRO A 407 -8.49 -29.47 36.05
N LYS A 408 -8.09 -30.73 35.84
CA LYS A 408 -8.65 -31.90 36.54
C LYS A 408 -8.36 -31.91 38.04
N THR A 409 -7.40 -31.11 38.50
CA THR A 409 -7.01 -31.02 39.93
C THR A 409 -7.93 -30.11 40.74
N ILE A 410 -8.84 -29.37 40.09
CA ILE A 410 -9.74 -28.39 40.70
C ILE A 410 -10.91 -29.09 41.40
N ASN A 411 -10.67 -29.47 42.66
CA ASN A 411 -11.66 -30.03 43.58
C ASN A 411 -12.56 -28.94 44.22
N GLY A 412 -13.57 -29.35 45.00
CA GLY A 412 -14.53 -28.42 45.60
C GLY A 412 -13.92 -27.32 46.48
N SER A 413 -12.87 -27.63 47.23
CA SER A 413 -12.14 -26.64 48.05
C SER A 413 -11.45 -25.58 47.19
N ARG A 414 -10.80 -26.00 46.09
CA ARG A 414 -10.17 -25.07 45.13
C ARG A 414 -11.20 -24.19 44.44
N ARG A 415 -12.39 -24.72 44.11
CA ARG A 415 -13.49 -23.91 43.52
C ARG A 415 -13.97 -22.82 44.46
N GLN A 416 -14.10 -23.11 45.76
CA GLN A 416 -14.46 -22.11 46.77
C GLN A 416 -13.39 -21.02 46.89
N ARG A 417 -12.10 -21.39 46.82
CA ARG A 417 -10.99 -20.42 46.83
C ARG A 417 -11.01 -19.51 45.60
N ILE A 418 -11.18 -20.10 44.40
CA ILE A 418 -11.25 -19.36 43.13
C ILE A 418 -12.42 -18.39 43.14
N ALA A 419 -13.63 -18.86 43.52
CA ALA A 419 -14.82 -18.04 43.62
C ALA A 419 -14.63 -16.82 44.54
N ARG A 420 -14.05 -17.04 45.73
CA ARG A 420 -13.72 -15.94 46.67
C ARG A 420 -12.68 -14.98 46.10
N GLY A 421 -11.65 -15.49 45.43
CA GLY A 421 -10.58 -14.69 44.83
C GLY A 421 -11.04 -13.83 43.65
N SER A 422 -12.01 -14.33 42.88
CA SER A 422 -12.57 -13.62 41.72
C SER A 422 -13.83 -12.82 42.05
N GLY A 423 -14.33 -12.86 43.30
CA GLY A 423 -15.58 -12.23 43.71
C GLY A 423 -16.85 -12.86 43.10
N MET A 424 -16.76 -14.10 42.60
CA MET A 424 -17.85 -14.82 41.92
C MET A 424 -18.46 -15.91 42.81
N GLN A 425 -19.53 -16.56 42.36
CA GLN A 425 -20.11 -17.71 43.04
C GLN A 425 -19.45 -19.02 42.60
N VAL A 426 -19.55 -20.05 43.45
CA VAL A 426 -19.03 -21.39 43.12
C VAL A 426 -19.73 -22.01 41.89
N SER A 427 -21.00 -21.64 41.66
CA SER A 427 -21.75 -22.00 40.45
C SER A 427 -21.08 -21.49 39.17
N ASP A 428 -20.54 -20.27 39.21
CA ASP A 428 -19.93 -19.61 38.05
C ASP A 428 -18.61 -20.30 37.70
N VAL A 429 -17.84 -20.69 38.74
CA VAL A 429 -16.62 -21.50 38.58
C VAL A 429 -16.95 -22.87 38.00
N ASN A 430 -18.04 -23.52 38.43
CA ASN A 430 -18.46 -24.80 37.86
C ASN A 430 -18.82 -24.68 36.37
N GLN A 431 -19.57 -23.64 36.00
CA GLN A 431 -19.91 -23.37 34.59
C GLN A 431 -18.67 -23.11 33.74
N LEU A 432 -17.68 -22.38 34.27
CA LEU A 432 -16.39 -22.19 33.60
C LEU A 432 -15.68 -23.52 33.34
N LEU A 433 -15.59 -24.41 34.35
CA LEU A 433 -14.96 -25.72 34.19
C LEU A 433 -15.69 -26.59 33.15
N GLU A 434 -17.02 -26.52 33.10
CA GLU A 434 -17.83 -27.23 32.10
C GLU A 434 -17.60 -26.70 30.68
N ARG A 435 -17.66 -25.37 30.49
CA ARG A 435 -17.37 -24.70 29.20
C ARG A 435 -15.96 -25.03 28.70
N PHE A 436 -14.98 -24.98 29.60
CA PHE A 436 -13.59 -25.33 29.31
C PHE A 436 -13.46 -26.80 28.89
N THR A 437 -14.11 -27.73 29.61
CA THR A 437 -14.08 -29.16 29.27
C THR A 437 -14.72 -29.42 27.90
N GLN A 438 -15.76 -28.67 27.53
CA GLN A 438 -16.39 -28.74 26.21
C GLN A 438 -15.47 -28.21 25.11
N ALA A 439 -14.81 -27.06 25.34
CA ALA A 439 -13.81 -26.52 24.42
C ALA A 439 -12.65 -27.49 24.22
N GLN A 440 -12.14 -28.10 25.29
CA GLN A 440 -11.09 -29.12 25.25
C GLN A 440 -11.51 -30.35 24.43
N LYS A 441 -12.76 -30.81 24.57
CA LYS A 441 -13.32 -31.91 23.75
C LYS A 441 -13.40 -31.52 22.27
N MET A 442 -13.83 -30.30 21.97
CA MET A 442 -13.93 -29.80 20.61
C MET A 442 -12.54 -29.69 19.95
N MET A 443 -11.57 -29.10 20.64
CA MET A 443 -10.18 -29.01 20.17
C MET A 443 -9.56 -30.39 19.95
N LYS A 444 -9.80 -31.35 20.85
CA LYS A 444 -9.35 -32.74 20.68
C LYS A 444 -10.00 -33.43 19.47
N SER A 445 -11.24 -33.08 19.13
CA SER A 445 -11.93 -33.61 17.95
C SER A 445 -11.41 -32.99 16.63
N LEU A 446 -11.05 -31.70 16.67
CA LEU A 446 -10.45 -30.97 15.56
C LEU A 446 -9.01 -31.46 15.30
N ALA A 447 -8.23 -31.65 16.37
CA ALA A 447 -6.88 -32.21 16.38
C ALA A 447 -6.80 -33.62 15.77
N ARG A 448 -7.87 -34.41 15.93
CA ARG A 448 -8.00 -35.76 15.35
C ARG A 448 -8.46 -35.75 13.88
N GLY A 449 -8.55 -34.59 13.24
CA GLY A 449 -8.89 -34.45 11.82
C GLY A 449 -10.38 -34.60 11.49
N GLY A 450 -11.27 -34.48 12.48
CA GLY A 450 -12.71 -34.42 12.26
C GLY A 450 -13.16 -32.98 12.00
N GLY A 451 -13.32 -32.59 10.74
CA GLY A 451 -13.97 -31.32 10.39
C GLY A 451 -15.42 -31.25 10.91
N PRO A 452 -16.01 -30.06 11.10
CA PRO A 452 -17.36 -29.90 11.64
C PRO A 452 -18.40 -30.50 10.70
N GLY A 453 -18.93 -31.68 11.04
CA GLY A 453 -20.16 -32.18 10.47
C GLY A 453 -21.34 -31.42 11.08
N LEU A 454 -22.09 -30.68 10.26
CA LEU A 454 -23.40 -30.16 10.64
C LEU A 454 -24.30 -31.33 11.09
N PRO A 455 -24.88 -31.29 12.30
CA PRO A 455 -25.93 -32.22 12.70
C PRO A 455 -27.22 -31.82 11.97
N GLY A 456 -27.74 -32.65 11.06
CA GLY A 456 -29.12 -32.46 10.57
C GLY A 456 -29.49 -32.83 9.13
N MET A 457 -28.67 -33.53 8.34
CA MET A 457 -29.12 -34.02 7.02
C MET A 457 -29.24 -35.55 6.95
N PRO A 458 -30.46 -36.11 6.72
CA PRO A 458 -30.63 -37.51 6.40
C PRO A 458 -30.19 -37.79 4.95
N GLY A 459 -29.28 -38.75 4.79
CA GLY A 459 -29.19 -39.68 3.66
C GLY A 459 -29.12 -39.12 2.24
N MET A 460 -27.91 -39.08 1.67
CA MET A 460 -27.72 -39.22 0.23
C MET A 460 -26.43 -40.03 -0.05
N PRO A 461 -26.52 -41.23 -0.65
CA PRO A 461 -25.38 -42.06 -0.96
C PRO A 461 -24.80 -41.67 -2.33
N GLY A 462 -23.57 -41.14 -2.36
CA GLY A 462 -22.90 -40.92 -3.63
C GLY A 462 -21.56 -40.18 -3.53
N MET A 463 -20.51 -40.84 -4.02
CA MET A 463 -19.21 -40.27 -4.41
C MET A 463 -18.26 -39.80 -3.30
N ARG A 464 -17.49 -40.77 -2.78
CA ARG A 464 -16.19 -40.51 -2.18
C ARG A 464 -15.17 -41.48 -2.79
N LYS A 465 -14.19 -40.95 -3.54
CA LYS A 465 -12.90 -41.63 -3.77
C LYS A 465 -11.80 -40.62 -4.10
N GLY A 466 -11.21 -40.07 -3.04
CA GLY A 466 -9.84 -39.58 -3.08
C GLY A 466 -8.87 -40.76 -3.15
N LYS A 467 -7.85 -40.62 -3.99
CA LYS A 467 -6.73 -41.54 -4.14
C LYS A 467 -5.96 -41.63 -2.82
N ALA A 468 -6.01 -42.79 -2.17
CA ALA A 468 -5.08 -43.18 -1.12
C ALA A 468 -4.01 -44.11 -1.71
N ALA A 469 -2.79 -43.98 -1.19
CA ALA A 469 -1.60 -44.76 -1.52
C ALA A 469 -1.84 -46.29 -1.45
N PRO A 470 -1.15 -47.09 -2.28
CA PRO A 470 -1.40 -48.53 -2.33
C PRO A 470 -0.83 -49.26 -1.10
N PRO A 471 -1.54 -50.30 -0.60
CA PRO A 471 -1.11 -51.14 0.52
C PRO A 471 0.04 -52.09 0.13
N PRO A 472 0.76 -52.69 1.11
CA PRO A 472 1.92 -53.52 0.83
C PRO A 472 1.56 -54.78 0.03
N ARG A 473 2.46 -55.13 -0.90
CA ARG A 473 2.35 -56.22 -1.87
C ARG A 473 2.10 -57.58 -1.19
N LYS A 474 0.99 -58.23 -1.52
CA LYS A 474 0.77 -59.66 -1.25
C LYS A 474 1.73 -60.50 -2.09
N LYS A 475 2.48 -61.39 -1.45
CA LYS A 475 3.32 -62.42 -2.10
C LYS A 475 2.43 -63.31 -2.98
N ALA A 476 2.75 -63.41 -4.26
CA ALA A 476 2.09 -64.34 -5.17
C ALA A 476 2.54 -65.78 -4.89
N LYS A 477 1.54 -66.66 -4.75
CA LYS A 477 1.68 -68.08 -4.47
C LYS A 477 1.81 -68.82 -5.81
N SER A 478 3.04 -69.08 -6.24
CA SER A 478 3.34 -69.96 -7.37
C SER A 478 4.66 -70.68 -7.12
N GLY A 479 4.61 -72.00 -7.00
CA GLY A 479 5.72 -72.89 -6.65
C GLY A 479 6.57 -73.36 -7.84
N ASN A 480 6.47 -72.73 -9.01
CA ASN A 480 7.26 -73.12 -10.18
C ASN A 480 8.26 -72.00 -10.59
N PRO A 481 9.59 -72.21 -10.44
CA PRO A 481 10.62 -71.21 -10.72
C PRO A 481 10.63 -70.69 -12.16
N ALA A 482 10.30 -71.54 -13.14
CA ALA A 482 10.34 -71.17 -14.56
C ALA A 482 9.26 -70.14 -14.94
N LYS A 483 8.07 -70.23 -14.33
CA LYS A 483 6.99 -69.26 -14.57
C LYS A 483 7.29 -67.89 -13.94
N ARG A 484 7.98 -67.85 -12.80
CA ARG A 484 8.39 -66.59 -12.15
C ARG A 484 9.41 -65.83 -12.98
N ALA A 485 10.40 -66.53 -13.53
CA ALA A 485 11.40 -65.92 -14.42
C ALA A 485 10.77 -65.38 -15.72
N ALA A 486 9.75 -66.06 -16.25
CA ALA A 486 9.02 -65.59 -17.43
C ALA A 486 8.16 -64.35 -17.13
N GLU A 487 7.47 -64.33 -15.99
CA GLU A 487 6.66 -63.18 -15.56
C GLU A 487 7.52 -61.94 -15.24
N GLU A 488 8.68 -62.12 -14.61
CA GLU A 488 9.62 -61.02 -14.32
C GLU A 488 10.25 -60.45 -15.60
N ARG A 489 10.59 -61.29 -16.58
CA ARG A 489 11.06 -60.84 -17.90
C ARG A 489 9.96 -60.10 -18.66
N ALA A 490 8.73 -60.60 -18.67
CA ALA A 490 7.61 -59.93 -19.32
C ALA A 490 7.25 -58.57 -18.68
N LEU A 491 7.47 -58.43 -17.36
CA LEU A 491 7.32 -57.16 -16.64
C LEU A 491 8.45 -56.17 -16.93
N ALA A 492 9.69 -56.65 -17.06
CA ALA A 492 10.83 -55.84 -17.46
C ALA A 492 10.69 -55.32 -18.91
N ASP A 493 10.22 -56.17 -19.82
CA ASP A 493 9.99 -55.81 -21.23
C ASP A 493 8.82 -54.83 -21.42
N ARG A 494 7.81 -54.87 -20.55
CA ARG A 494 6.72 -53.87 -20.50
C ARG A 494 7.17 -52.52 -19.94
N ALA A 495 8.18 -52.51 -19.07
CA ALA A 495 8.71 -51.28 -18.48
C ALA A 495 9.66 -50.53 -19.45
N THR A 496 10.35 -51.25 -20.34
CA THR A 496 11.23 -50.68 -21.36
C THR A 496 10.45 -50.16 -22.57
N THR A 497 9.41 -50.87 -23.03
CA THR A 497 8.50 -50.41 -24.09
C THR A 497 7.71 -49.16 -23.71
N GLY A 498 7.23 -49.06 -22.46
CA GLY A 498 6.53 -47.87 -21.96
C GLY A 498 7.41 -46.61 -21.87
N ARG A 499 8.74 -46.74 -21.74
CA ARG A 499 9.68 -45.60 -21.75
C ARG A 499 10.03 -45.12 -23.17
N GLN A 500 10.05 -46.01 -24.16
CA GLN A 500 10.30 -45.65 -25.56
C GLN A 500 9.07 -44.99 -26.22
N GLU A 501 7.85 -45.41 -25.87
CA GLU A 501 6.62 -44.77 -26.39
C GLU A 501 6.37 -43.36 -25.81
N ALA A 502 6.84 -43.08 -24.58
CA ALA A 502 6.70 -41.77 -23.95
C ALA A 502 7.69 -40.73 -24.52
N ALA A 503 8.87 -41.15 -24.99
CA ALA A 503 9.86 -40.26 -25.59
C ALA A 503 9.50 -39.84 -27.03
N GLY A 504 8.79 -40.67 -27.79
CA GLY A 504 8.39 -40.38 -29.18
C GLY A 504 7.19 -39.42 -29.33
N ARG A 505 6.35 -39.25 -28.29
CA ARG A 505 5.16 -38.37 -28.35
C ARG A 505 5.44 -36.91 -27.97
N ALA A 506 6.62 -36.61 -27.44
CA ALA A 506 7.02 -35.25 -27.08
C ALA A 506 7.56 -34.41 -28.25
N PHE A 507 7.77 -35.00 -29.44
CA PHE A 507 8.36 -34.32 -30.61
C PHE A 507 7.75 -34.72 -31.97
N GLY A 508 6.43 -34.96 -32.00
CA GLY A 508 5.59 -34.86 -33.21
C GLY A 508 6.10 -35.45 -34.54
N MET A 509 6.47 -36.73 -34.62
CA MET A 509 6.84 -37.41 -35.88
C MET A 509 6.12 -38.78 -36.00
N PRO A 510 5.67 -39.22 -37.19
CA PRO A 510 5.05 -40.54 -37.37
C PRO A 510 6.09 -41.66 -37.49
N PRO A 511 5.73 -42.93 -37.19
CA PRO A 511 6.70 -44.00 -36.99
C PRO A 511 7.08 -44.69 -38.30
N GLY A 512 8.37 -44.73 -38.63
CA GLY A 512 8.93 -45.57 -39.69
C GLY A 512 10.04 -44.93 -40.53
N ALA A 513 11.18 -44.61 -39.92
CA ALA A 513 12.46 -44.44 -40.64
C ALA A 513 13.61 -44.47 -39.62
N GLY A 514 14.34 -45.58 -39.57
CA GLY A 514 15.62 -45.66 -38.86
C GLY A 514 16.77 -45.54 -39.85
N GLY A 515 17.79 -44.76 -39.51
CA GLY A 515 19.12 -44.88 -40.11
C GLY A 515 19.84 -43.57 -40.44
N ALA A 516 21.05 -43.46 -39.89
CA ALA A 516 22.22 -42.72 -40.37
C ALA A 516 22.29 -41.18 -40.22
N SER A 517 23.20 -40.79 -39.32
CA SER A 517 24.19 -39.70 -39.39
C SER A 517 24.22 -38.77 -40.61
N GLY A 518 24.22 -37.46 -40.34
CA GLY A 518 24.75 -36.43 -41.24
C GLY A 518 23.77 -35.29 -41.53
N ALA A 519 24.10 -34.07 -41.13
CA ALA A 519 23.36 -32.88 -41.54
C ALA A 519 23.65 -32.54 -43.02
N PRO A 520 22.66 -32.12 -43.82
CA PRO A 520 22.90 -31.36 -45.05
C PRO A 520 22.40 -29.91 -44.93
N GLY A 521 23.17 -29.01 -45.55
CA GLY A 521 22.91 -27.58 -45.62
C GLY A 521 21.83 -27.19 -46.64
N ALA A 522 21.59 -25.88 -46.75
CA ALA A 522 20.46 -25.22 -47.39
C ALA A 522 20.36 -25.32 -48.94
N ALA A 523 20.72 -26.45 -49.55
CA ALA A 523 20.65 -26.64 -51.01
C ALA A 523 19.69 -27.75 -51.47
N ASP A 524 19.10 -28.54 -50.57
CA ASP A 524 18.27 -29.71 -50.91
C ASP A 524 16.79 -29.54 -50.51
N LEU A 525 16.15 -28.44 -50.92
CA LEU A 525 14.70 -28.29 -50.78
C LEU A 525 14.02 -28.55 -52.12
N ASP A 526 13.37 -29.71 -52.21
CA ASP A 526 12.53 -30.14 -53.34
C ASP A 526 11.28 -29.24 -53.44
N PRO A 527 11.16 -28.40 -54.50
CA PRO A 527 10.08 -27.43 -54.62
C PRO A 527 8.70 -28.07 -54.82
N SER A 528 8.63 -29.37 -55.14
CA SER A 528 7.37 -30.09 -55.28
C SER A 528 6.69 -30.46 -53.94
N LYS A 529 7.39 -30.22 -52.81
CA LYS A 529 6.88 -30.48 -51.45
C LYS A 529 6.49 -29.21 -50.70
N LEU A 530 6.49 -28.06 -51.38
CA LEU A 530 6.12 -26.79 -50.77
C LEU A 530 4.59 -26.58 -50.83
N PRO A 531 3.99 -25.99 -49.77
CA PRO A 531 2.58 -25.62 -49.79
C PRO A 531 2.28 -24.61 -50.90
N PRO A 532 1.11 -24.68 -51.57
CA PRO A 532 0.75 -23.75 -52.63
C PRO A 532 0.80 -22.29 -52.14
N GLY A 533 1.60 -21.45 -52.81
CA GLY A 533 1.81 -20.03 -52.48
C GLY A 533 3.18 -19.68 -51.87
N PHE A 534 4.01 -20.67 -51.53
CA PHE A 534 5.36 -20.43 -50.97
C PHE A 534 6.45 -20.12 -52.02
N GLU A 535 6.13 -20.30 -53.31
CA GLU A 535 7.05 -20.06 -54.44
C GLU A 535 7.54 -18.60 -54.53
N LYS A 536 6.73 -17.64 -54.04
CA LYS A 536 7.04 -16.19 -54.10
C LYS A 536 8.17 -15.74 -53.17
N PHE A 537 8.59 -16.59 -52.23
CA PHE A 537 9.66 -16.27 -51.27
C PHE A 537 11.04 -16.80 -51.67
N LEU A 538 11.14 -17.50 -52.80
CA LEU A 538 12.41 -18.09 -53.28
C LEU A 538 13.17 -17.21 -54.29
N GLY A 539 12.69 -16.00 -54.60
CA GLY A 539 13.48 -14.94 -55.23
C GLY A 539 14.23 -15.31 -56.52
N ARG A 540 13.57 -16.01 -57.46
CA ARG A 540 14.05 -16.18 -58.84
C ARG A 540 13.10 -15.53 -59.83
#